data_AF-A0A419J605-F1
#
_entry.id   AF-A0A419J605-F1
#
_cell.length_a   1.000
_cell.length_b   1.000
_cell.length_c   1.000
_cell.angle_alpha   90.00
_cell.angle_beta   90.00
_cell.angle_gamma   90.00
#
_symmetry.space_group_name_H-M   'P 1'
#
loop_
_entity.id
_entity.type
_entity.pdbx_description
1 polymer ?
#
loop_
_entity_poly.entity_id
_entity_poly.type
_entity_poly.pdbx_seq_one_letter_code
_entity_poly.pdbx_strand_id
1 'polypeptide(L)'
;MSSEEVEGYYEKVRSESSETIASVLPKIILDVSAAILIWLFGKLVFVPIAEGIYFLGYPLPQLLNFILIVALAVIVFRMIFDVRRLIEGLAGFAACEIGAPYDVSPEEVEHYRTALRGIFDIIVVSLIYMLFVDFLSRIHVALSGVALLAIVVWAIYKIWRVVQAVSEEIRRYTTAWAKKALSKP
;
A
#
# COMPACT_ATOMS: atom_id res chain seq x y z
N MET A 1 -5.60 4.27 33.45
CA MET A 1 -6.64 5.03 32.74
C MET A 1 -7.97 4.59 33.31
N SER A 2 -8.88 5.51 33.61
CA SER A 2 -10.25 5.14 34.01
C SER A 2 -10.99 4.57 32.79
N SER A 3 -12.04 3.78 33.03
CA SER A 3 -12.87 3.21 31.96
C SER A 3 -13.49 4.27 31.02
N GLU A 4 -13.80 5.46 31.54
CA GLU A 4 -14.29 6.59 30.74
C GLU A 4 -13.19 7.20 29.84
N GLU A 5 -11.94 7.24 30.29
CA GLU A 5 -10.80 7.75 29.49
C GLU A 5 -10.47 6.82 28.32
N VAL A 6 -10.66 5.51 28.50
CA VAL A 6 -10.42 4.49 27.47
C VAL A 6 -11.52 4.57 26.40
N GLU A 7 -12.77 4.69 26.80
CA GLU A 7 -13.93 4.79 25.89
C GLU A 7 -13.86 6.06 25.03
N GLY A 8 -13.56 7.22 25.64
CA GLY A 8 -13.38 8.49 24.93
C GLY A 8 -12.19 8.50 23.96
N TYR A 9 -11.12 7.76 24.26
CA TYR A 9 -9.99 7.59 23.34
C TYR A 9 -10.39 6.79 22.09
N TYR A 10 -11.09 5.66 22.25
CA TYR A 10 -11.53 4.82 21.14
C TYR A 10 -12.53 5.52 20.24
N GLU A 11 -13.47 6.28 20.80
CA GLU A 11 -14.47 7.03 20.04
C GLU A 11 -13.83 8.13 19.18
N LYS A 12 -12.84 8.85 19.75
CA LYS A 12 -12.09 9.87 19.03
C LYS A 12 -11.26 9.30 17.88
N VAL A 13 -10.53 8.21 18.12
CA VAL A 13 -9.72 7.54 17.09
C VAL A 13 -10.60 6.96 15.98
N ARG A 14 -11.80 6.45 16.31
CA ARG A 14 -12.76 5.93 15.32
C ARG A 14 -13.31 7.05 14.43
N SER A 15 -13.67 8.19 15.02
CA SER A 15 -14.17 9.36 14.29
C SER A 15 -13.11 9.93 13.34
N GLU A 16 -11.89 10.19 13.81
CA GLU A 16 -10.78 10.68 12.97
C GLU A 16 -10.45 9.71 11.82
N SER A 17 -10.47 8.40 12.11
CA SER A 17 -10.18 7.37 11.11
C SER A 17 -11.26 7.33 10.02
N SER A 18 -12.54 7.43 10.40
CA SER A 18 -13.67 7.45 9.46
C SER A 18 -13.64 8.69 8.55
N GLU A 19 -13.38 9.87 9.11
CA GLU A 19 -13.24 11.11 8.32
C GLU A 19 -12.06 11.06 7.35
N THR A 20 -10.94 10.48 7.79
CA THR A 20 -9.76 10.29 6.94
C THR A 20 -10.07 9.34 5.77
N ILE A 21 -10.75 8.22 6.04
CA ILE A 21 -11.15 7.28 4.98
C ILE A 21 -12.13 7.93 4.00
N ALA A 22 -13.17 8.60 4.51
CA ALA A 22 -14.22 9.21 3.68
C ALA A 22 -13.67 10.32 2.76
N SER A 23 -12.68 11.08 3.22
CA SER A 23 -12.06 12.15 2.43
C SER A 23 -11.04 11.66 1.42
N VAL A 24 -10.30 10.59 1.73
CA VAL A 24 -9.19 10.09 0.90
C VAL A 24 -9.64 9.04 -0.12
N LEU A 25 -10.63 8.20 0.22
CA LEU A 25 -11.06 7.08 -0.61
C LEU A 25 -11.56 7.50 -2.02
N PRO A 26 -12.44 8.52 -2.17
CA PRO A 26 -12.89 8.95 -3.49
C PRO A 26 -11.75 9.44 -4.37
N LYS A 27 -10.77 10.13 -3.77
CA LYS A 27 -9.59 10.64 -4.46
C LYS A 27 -8.71 9.50 -4.99
N ILE A 28 -8.48 8.47 -4.18
CA ILE A 28 -7.75 7.27 -4.61
C ILE A 28 -8.45 6.59 -5.77
N ILE A 29 -9.77 6.43 -5.72
CA ILE A 29 -10.54 5.79 -6.80
C ILE A 29 -10.37 6.56 -8.12
N LEU A 30 -10.43 7.89 -8.07
CA LEU A 30 -10.21 8.75 -9.24
C LEU A 30 -8.79 8.64 -9.77
N ASP A 31 -7.78 8.71 -8.90
CA ASP A 31 -6.36 8.64 -9.30
C ASP A 31 -6.01 7.26 -9.88
N VAL A 32 -6.52 6.16 -9.28
CA VAL A 32 -6.40 4.79 -9.80
C VAL A 32 -7.05 4.67 -11.18
N SER A 33 -8.27 5.20 -11.34
CA SER A 33 -9.00 5.15 -12.60
C SER A 33 -8.25 5.92 -13.70
N ALA A 34 -7.73 7.10 -13.38
CA ALA A 34 -6.92 7.89 -14.30
C ALA A 34 -5.63 7.16 -14.71
N ALA A 35 -4.92 6.55 -13.75
CA ALA A 35 -3.72 5.77 -14.03
C ALA A 35 -4.00 4.58 -14.95
N ILE A 36 -5.08 3.82 -14.70
CA ILE A 36 -5.50 2.69 -15.55
C ILE A 36 -5.86 3.17 -16.95
N LEU A 37 -6.61 4.27 -17.08
CA LEU A 37 -6.98 4.82 -18.39
C LEU A 37 -5.74 5.26 -19.17
N ILE A 38 -4.83 6.01 -18.55
CA ILE A 38 -3.59 6.45 -19.21
C ILE A 38 -2.74 5.26 -19.62
N TRP A 39 -2.62 4.25 -18.75
CA TRP A 39 -1.91 3.02 -19.07
C TRP A 39 -2.53 2.30 -20.27
N LEU A 40 -3.86 2.13 -20.27
CA LEU A 40 -4.60 1.41 -21.29
C LEU A 40 -4.54 2.12 -22.64
N PHE A 41 -4.85 3.42 -22.67
CA PHE A 41 -4.76 4.23 -23.88
C PHE A 41 -3.32 4.36 -24.37
N GLY A 42 -2.36 4.55 -23.46
CA GLY A 42 -0.94 4.59 -23.77
C GLY A 42 -0.48 3.33 -24.50
N LYS A 43 -0.75 2.17 -23.91
CA LYS A 43 -0.30 0.88 -24.43
C LYS A 43 -1.03 0.44 -25.70
N LEU A 44 -2.36 0.58 -25.75
CA LEU A 44 -3.19 0.00 -26.80
C LEU A 44 -3.50 0.94 -27.95
N VAL A 45 -3.44 2.26 -27.72
CA VAL A 45 -3.89 3.26 -28.71
C VAL A 45 -2.72 4.15 -29.11
N PHE A 46 -2.15 4.92 -28.18
CA PHE A 46 -1.20 5.97 -28.52
C PHE A 46 0.13 5.43 -29.05
N VAL A 47 0.73 4.44 -28.39
CA VAL A 47 2.01 3.90 -28.84
C VAL A 47 1.88 3.17 -30.19
N PRO A 48 0.90 2.26 -30.40
CA PRO A 48 0.71 1.61 -31.70
C PRO A 48 0.43 2.59 -32.85
N ILE A 49 -0.39 3.63 -32.63
CA ILE A 49 -0.68 4.63 -33.67
C ILE A 49 0.57 5.42 -34.08
N ALA A 50 1.52 5.60 -33.17
CA ALA A 50 2.75 6.32 -33.45
C ALA A 50 3.81 5.48 -34.16
N GLU A 51 3.62 4.15 -34.30
CA GLU A 51 4.59 3.29 -34.96
C GLU A 51 4.81 3.73 -36.41
N GLY A 52 6.07 3.84 -36.81
CA GLY A 52 6.46 4.32 -38.14
C GLY A 52 6.44 5.85 -38.31
N ILE A 53 5.98 6.62 -37.32
CA ILE A 53 5.99 8.08 -37.37
C ILE A 53 7.30 8.62 -36.78
N TYR A 54 7.94 9.53 -37.51
CA TYR A 54 9.11 10.27 -37.05
C TYR A 54 8.77 11.74 -36.83
N PHE A 55 9.20 12.28 -35.70
CA PHE A 55 9.02 13.68 -35.34
C PHE A 55 10.40 14.30 -35.09
N LEU A 56 10.76 15.34 -35.86
CA LEU A 56 12.08 16.00 -35.78
C LEU A 56 13.27 15.03 -35.85
N GLY A 57 13.14 13.95 -36.64
CA GLY A 57 14.18 12.91 -36.78
C GLY A 57 14.20 11.86 -35.67
N TYR A 58 13.38 11.99 -34.63
CA TYR A 58 13.24 11.00 -33.56
C TYR A 58 12.00 10.12 -33.75
N PRO A 59 12.06 8.82 -33.42
CA PRO A 59 10.89 7.95 -33.42
C PRO A 59 9.82 8.46 -32.44
N LEU A 60 8.64 8.82 -32.94
CA LEU A 60 7.53 9.28 -32.12
C LEU A 60 7.12 8.28 -31.01
N PRO A 61 7.17 6.95 -31.21
CA PRO A 61 6.87 5.99 -30.15
C PRO A 61 7.74 6.14 -28.90
N GLN A 62 9.02 6.51 -29.06
CA GLN A 62 9.94 6.70 -27.93
C GLN A 62 9.60 7.96 -27.13
N LEU A 63 9.30 9.06 -27.82
CA LEU A 63 8.82 10.31 -27.22
C LEU A 63 7.51 10.09 -26.45
N LEU A 64 6.54 9.42 -27.06
CA LEU A 64 5.27 9.12 -26.40
C LEU A 64 5.46 8.18 -25.20
N ASN A 65 6.29 7.15 -25.32
CA ASN A 65 6.61 6.25 -24.20
C ASN A 65 7.20 7.03 -23.02
N PHE A 66 8.11 7.97 -23.27
CA PHE A 66 8.67 8.82 -22.23
C PHE A 66 7.61 9.71 -21.57
N ILE A 67 6.76 10.38 -22.37
CA ILE A 67 5.67 11.22 -21.85
C ILE A 67 4.70 10.40 -21.00
N LEU A 68 4.34 9.19 -21.44
CA LEU A 68 3.45 8.29 -20.71
C LEU A 68 4.05 7.86 -19.37
N ILE A 69 5.35 7.53 -19.33
CA ILE A 69 6.05 7.21 -18.08
C ILE A 69 6.02 8.40 -17.13
N VAL A 70 6.32 9.61 -17.62
CA VAL A 70 6.29 10.82 -16.78
C VAL A 70 4.89 11.09 -16.24
N ALA A 71 3.87 11.01 -17.09
CA ALA A 71 2.48 11.22 -16.68
C ALA A 71 2.03 10.19 -15.63
N LEU A 72 2.29 8.90 -15.87
CA LEU A 72 2.01 7.84 -14.89
C LEU A 72 2.80 8.04 -13.60
N ALA A 73 4.06 8.49 -13.67
CA ALA A 73 4.89 8.70 -12.49
C ALA A 73 4.32 9.79 -11.59
N VAL A 74 3.85 10.90 -12.16
CA VAL A 74 3.21 11.98 -11.40
C VAL A 74 1.94 11.49 -10.68
N ILE A 75 1.08 10.74 -11.38
CA ILE A 75 -0.18 10.24 -10.80
C ILE A 75 0.12 9.20 -9.72
N VAL A 76 1.00 8.25 -9.99
CA VAL A 76 1.39 7.21 -9.03
C VAL A 76 2.04 7.82 -7.81
N PHE A 77 2.91 8.82 -7.98
CA PHE A 77 3.55 9.47 -6.84
C PHE A 77 2.50 10.06 -5.90
N ARG A 78 1.52 10.79 -6.43
CA ARG A 78 0.36 11.30 -5.67
C ARG A 78 -0.44 10.18 -5.00
N MET A 79 -0.73 9.12 -5.74
CA MET A 79 -1.49 7.96 -5.26
C MET A 79 -0.81 7.25 -4.09
N ILE A 80 0.53 7.14 -4.08
CA ILE A 80 1.27 6.54 -2.95
C ILE A 80 1.02 7.33 -1.67
N PHE A 81 1.00 8.67 -1.71
CA PHE A 81 0.73 9.47 -0.52
C PHE A 81 -0.70 9.28 -0.01
N ASP A 82 -1.67 9.28 -0.92
CA ASP A 82 -3.08 9.12 -0.54
C ASP A 82 -3.34 7.71 0.00
N VAL A 83 -2.82 6.67 -0.64
CA VAL A 83 -2.95 5.28 -0.16
C VAL A 83 -2.28 5.10 1.20
N ARG A 84 -1.12 5.71 1.45
CA ARG A 84 -0.48 5.67 2.77
C ARG A 84 -1.34 6.29 3.86
N ARG A 85 -2.02 7.41 3.58
CA ARG A 85 -2.98 8.05 4.50
C ARG A 85 -4.21 7.17 4.72
N LEU A 86 -4.72 6.51 3.68
CA LEU A 86 -5.83 5.58 3.80
C LEU A 86 -5.47 4.39 4.70
N ILE A 87 -4.28 3.80 4.52
CA ILE A 87 -3.78 2.71 5.35
C ILE A 87 -3.66 3.15 6.81
N GLU A 88 -3.20 4.38 7.07
CA GLU A 88 -3.12 4.94 8.42
C GLU A 88 -4.50 5.04 9.08
N GLY A 89 -5.51 5.52 8.35
CA GLY A 89 -6.90 5.60 8.82
C GLY A 89 -7.54 4.23 9.01
N LEU A 90 -7.36 3.30 8.05
CA LEU A 90 -7.88 1.93 8.16
C LEU A 90 -7.29 1.18 9.34
N ALA A 91 -5.99 1.35 9.60
CA ALA A 91 -5.36 0.71 10.74
C ALA A 91 -5.80 1.34 12.08
N GLY A 92 -6.06 2.65 12.12
CA GLY A 92 -6.67 3.30 13.29
C GLY A 92 -8.10 2.81 13.56
N PHE A 93 -8.89 2.64 12.50
CA PHE A 93 -10.23 2.07 12.60
C PHE A 93 -10.21 0.60 13.07
N ALA A 94 -9.37 -0.23 12.44
CA ALA A 94 -9.23 -1.65 12.79
C ALA A 94 -8.73 -1.85 14.22
N ALA A 95 -7.86 -0.96 14.71
CA ALA A 95 -7.43 -0.94 16.09
C ALA A 95 -8.57 -0.72 17.09
N CYS A 96 -9.48 0.21 16.81
CA CYS A 96 -10.65 0.44 17.65
C CYS A 96 -11.62 -0.75 17.62
N GLU A 97 -11.92 -1.27 16.43
CA GLU A 97 -12.92 -2.33 16.27
C GLU A 97 -12.43 -3.69 16.84
N ILE A 98 -11.13 -3.99 16.71
CA ILE A 98 -10.53 -5.23 17.24
C ILE A 98 -10.13 -5.07 18.72
N GLY A 99 -9.76 -3.87 19.16
CA GLY A 99 -9.32 -3.59 20.54
C GLY A 99 -10.45 -3.40 21.55
N ALA A 100 -11.58 -2.80 21.13
CA ALA A 100 -12.71 -2.53 22.02
C ALA A 100 -13.34 -3.76 22.70
N PRO A 101 -13.41 -4.96 22.09
CA PRO A 101 -14.01 -6.13 22.75
C PRO A 101 -13.08 -6.90 23.71
N TYR A 102 -11.75 -6.67 23.68
CA TYR A 102 -10.77 -7.57 24.31
C TYR A 102 -9.78 -6.88 25.27
N ASP A 103 -9.97 -5.60 25.62
CA ASP A 103 -9.05 -4.86 26.52
C ASP A 103 -7.59 -4.92 26.03
N VAL A 104 -7.43 -4.87 24.71
CA VAL A 104 -6.16 -5.05 24.01
C VAL A 104 -5.29 -3.82 24.25
N SER A 105 -4.03 -4.04 24.61
CA SER A 105 -3.10 -2.95 24.93
C SER A 105 -2.76 -2.12 23.68
N PRO A 106 -2.48 -0.81 23.82
CA PRO A 106 -2.10 0.06 22.71
C PRO A 106 -0.91 -0.45 21.88
N GLU A 107 -0.03 -1.25 22.50
CA GLU A 107 1.16 -1.83 21.87
C GLU A 107 0.81 -2.94 20.85
N GLU A 108 -0.23 -3.74 21.09
CA GLU A 108 -0.67 -4.82 20.19
C GLU A 108 -1.38 -4.25 18.95
N VAL A 109 -2.12 -3.16 19.16
CA VAL A 109 -2.73 -2.35 18.10
C VAL A 109 -1.67 -1.81 17.13
N GLU A 110 -0.56 -1.29 17.66
CA GLU A 110 0.52 -0.72 16.86
C GLU A 110 1.27 -1.79 16.05
N HIS A 111 1.38 -3.00 16.62
CA HIS A 111 1.96 -4.17 15.96
C HIS A 111 1.11 -4.64 14.78
N TYR A 112 -0.22 -4.75 14.96
CA TYR A 112 -1.15 -5.12 13.90
C TYR A 112 -1.20 -4.07 12.78
N ARG A 113 -1.19 -2.78 13.14
CA ARG A 113 -1.08 -1.65 12.20
C ARG A 113 0.17 -1.74 11.35
N THR A 114 1.31 -2.07 11.96
CA THR A 114 2.59 -2.25 11.25
C THR A 114 2.55 -3.45 10.31
N ALA A 115 1.96 -4.57 10.73
CA ALA A 115 1.80 -5.77 9.93
C ALA A 115 0.92 -5.51 8.69
N LEU A 116 -0.27 -4.92 8.87
CA LEU A 116 -1.18 -4.58 7.79
C LEU A 116 -0.54 -3.61 6.79
N ARG A 117 0.11 -2.56 7.28
CA ARG A 117 0.84 -1.61 6.43
C ARG A 117 1.90 -2.31 5.58
N GLY A 118 2.62 -3.27 6.14
CA GLY A 118 3.60 -4.08 5.42
C GLY A 118 2.99 -4.82 4.22
N ILE A 119 1.82 -5.43 4.40
CA ILE A 119 1.11 -6.18 3.35
C ILE A 119 0.59 -5.22 2.26
N PHE A 120 -0.07 -4.13 2.66
CA PHE A 120 -0.59 -3.14 1.70
C PHE A 120 0.53 -2.50 0.87
N ASP A 121 1.66 -2.18 1.49
CA ASP A 121 2.82 -1.62 0.77
C ASP A 121 3.29 -2.57 -0.36
N ILE A 122 3.34 -3.89 -0.11
CA ILE A 122 3.75 -4.89 -1.11
C ILE A 122 2.76 -4.91 -2.28
N ILE A 123 1.45 -4.92 -2.00
CA ILE A 123 0.41 -4.92 -3.02
C ILE A 123 0.52 -3.66 -3.89
N VAL A 124 0.62 -2.48 -3.25
CA VAL A 124 0.69 -1.19 -3.94
C VAL A 124 1.92 -1.11 -4.84
N VAL A 125 3.10 -1.47 -4.35
CA VAL A 125 4.34 -1.46 -5.14
C VAL A 125 4.24 -2.44 -6.32
N SER A 126 3.62 -3.61 -6.12
CA SER A 126 3.43 -4.60 -7.18
C SER A 126 2.50 -4.09 -8.29
N LEU A 127 1.39 -3.45 -7.92
CA LEU A 127 0.45 -2.84 -8.86
C LEU A 127 1.10 -1.69 -9.64
N ILE A 128 1.89 -0.85 -8.95
CA ILE A 128 2.66 0.21 -9.59
C ILE A 128 3.62 -0.39 -10.62
N TYR A 129 4.40 -1.42 -10.25
CA TYR A 129 5.31 -2.06 -11.20
C TYR A 129 4.57 -2.59 -12.42
N MET A 130 3.38 -3.17 -12.25
CA MET A 130 2.56 -3.65 -13.34
C MET A 130 2.11 -2.53 -14.30
N LEU A 131 1.88 -1.31 -13.79
CA LEU A 131 1.61 -0.15 -14.64
C LEU A 131 2.84 0.31 -15.43
N PHE A 132 4.05 0.13 -14.91
CA PHE A 132 5.27 0.63 -15.56
C PHE A 132 6.00 -0.40 -16.43
N VAL A 133 5.82 -1.71 -16.18
CA VAL A 133 6.66 -2.76 -16.77
C VAL A 133 6.67 -2.73 -18.30
N ASP A 134 5.53 -2.51 -18.94
CA ASP A 134 5.43 -2.45 -20.40
C ASP A 134 6.22 -1.27 -20.96
N PHE A 135 6.11 -0.09 -20.33
CA PHE A 135 6.77 1.13 -20.79
C PHE A 135 8.28 1.11 -20.48
N LEU A 136 8.68 0.55 -19.33
CA LEU A 136 10.08 0.35 -18.95
C LEU A 136 10.78 -0.62 -19.89
N SER A 137 10.13 -1.73 -20.23
CA SER A 137 10.69 -2.76 -21.11
C SER A 137 10.88 -2.25 -22.55
N ARG A 138 10.06 -1.28 -22.98
CA ARG A 138 10.24 -0.57 -24.27
C ARG A 138 11.46 0.35 -24.28
N ILE A 139 11.90 0.86 -23.13
CA ILE A 139 13.16 1.61 -23.04
C ILE A 139 14.33 0.62 -23.05
N HIS A 140 14.34 -0.30 -22.08
CA HIS A 140 15.37 -1.31 -21.97
C HIS A 140 14.88 -2.49 -21.12
N VAL A 141 14.93 -3.71 -21.66
CA VAL A 141 14.44 -4.92 -20.98
C VAL A 141 15.15 -5.16 -19.63
N ALA A 142 16.44 -4.85 -19.54
CA ALA A 142 17.15 -5.00 -18.26
C ALA A 142 16.64 -4.03 -17.16
N LEU A 143 16.10 -2.87 -17.53
CA LEU A 143 15.61 -1.88 -16.55
C LEU A 143 14.38 -2.41 -15.80
N SER A 144 13.44 -3.03 -16.52
CA SER A 144 12.28 -3.69 -15.91
C SER A 144 12.69 -4.92 -15.09
N GLY A 145 13.64 -5.73 -15.59
CA GLY A 145 14.17 -6.88 -14.87
C GLY A 145 14.82 -6.52 -13.53
N VAL A 146 15.68 -5.49 -13.51
CA VAL A 146 16.33 -5.00 -12.28
C VAL A 146 15.31 -4.42 -11.31
N ALA A 147 14.34 -3.65 -11.80
CA ALA A 147 13.27 -3.12 -10.96
C ALA A 147 12.45 -4.24 -10.31
N LEU A 148 12.09 -5.29 -11.06
CA LEU A 148 11.39 -6.46 -10.52
C LEU A 148 12.21 -7.17 -9.44
N LEU A 149 13.50 -7.42 -9.71
CA LEU A 149 14.39 -8.06 -8.74
C LEU A 149 14.46 -7.26 -7.43
N ALA A 150 14.61 -5.94 -7.53
CA ALA A 150 14.64 -5.05 -6.37
C ALA A 150 13.32 -5.13 -5.57
N ILE A 151 12.17 -5.13 -6.26
CA ILE A 151 10.85 -5.25 -5.63
C ILE A 151 10.70 -6.61 -4.93
N VAL A 152 11.13 -7.71 -5.56
CA VAL A 152 11.05 -9.05 -4.99
C VAL A 152 11.90 -9.16 -3.73
N VAL A 153 13.15 -8.72 -3.77
CA VAL A 153 14.05 -8.73 -2.61
C VAL A 153 13.46 -7.89 -1.46
N TRP A 154 12.95 -6.70 -1.77
CA TRP A 154 12.31 -5.84 -0.79
C TRP A 154 11.01 -6.45 -0.22
N ALA A 155 10.20 -7.10 -1.04
CA ALA A 155 8.97 -7.77 -0.61
C ALA A 155 9.27 -8.95 0.32
N ILE A 156 10.29 -9.76 0.03
CA ILE A 156 10.75 -10.84 0.91
C ILE A 156 11.16 -10.27 2.27
N TYR A 157 11.95 -9.18 2.29
CA TYR A 157 12.34 -8.52 3.52
C TYR A 157 11.13 -8.00 4.33
N LYS A 158 10.14 -7.38 3.66
CA LYS A 158 8.92 -6.88 4.30
C LYS A 158 8.07 -8.02 4.88
N ILE A 159 7.89 -9.12 4.14
CA ILE A 159 7.17 -10.30 4.62
C ILE A 159 7.84 -10.87 5.86
N TRP A 160 9.17 -11.04 5.84
CA TRP A 160 9.91 -11.54 6.99
C TRP A 160 9.72 -10.66 8.23
N ARG A 161 9.78 -9.33 8.07
CA ARG A 161 9.50 -8.38 9.15
C ARG A 161 8.07 -8.52 9.70
N VAL A 162 7.07 -8.65 8.82
CA VAL A 162 5.67 -8.84 9.22
C VAL A 162 5.49 -10.15 10.01
N VAL A 163 6.14 -11.24 9.57
CA VAL A 163 6.11 -12.53 10.26
C VAL A 163 6.74 -12.44 11.65
N GLN A 164 7.88 -11.75 11.80
CA GLN A 164 8.50 -11.54 13.10
C GLN A 164 7.59 -10.77 14.06
N ALA A 165 6.95 -9.70 13.57
CA ALA A 165 6.00 -8.93 14.36
C ALA A 165 4.84 -9.80 14.85
N VAL A 166 4.20 -10.56 13.95
CA VAL A 166 3.11 -11.47 14.33
C VAL A 166 3.58 -12.58 15.27
N SER A 167 4.81 -13.09 15.10
CA SER A 167 5.37 -14.15 15.95
C SER A 167 5.64 -13.69 17.39
N GLU A 168 6.06 -12.45 17.59
CA GLU A 168 6.22 -11.87 18.94
C GLU A 168 4.86 -11.78 19.65
N GLU A 169 3.81 -11.45 18.90
CA GLU A 169 2.45 -11.36 19.41
C GLU A 169 1.90 -12.73 19.84
N ILE A 170 1.98 -13.73 18.96
CA ILE A 170 1.54 -15.10 19.27
C ILE A 170 2.27 -15.66 20.50
N ARG A 171 3.56 -15.37 20.65
CA ARG A 171 4.36 -15.83 21.79
C ARG A 171 3.91 -15.15 23.10
N ARG A 172 3.54 -13.86 23.08
CA ARG A 172 2.95 -13.19 24.25
C ARG A 172 1.63 -13.82 24.65
N TYR A 173 0.70 -14.00 23.72
CA TYR A 173 -0.61 -14.63 23.98
C TYR A 173 -0.46 -16.04 24.53
N THR A 174 0.42 -16.86 23.93
CA THR A 174 0.65 -18.24 24.37
C THR A 174 1.23 -18.28 25.78
N THR A 175 2.14 -17.35 26.12
CA THR A 175 2.74 -17.27 27.46
C THR A 175 1.73 -16.80 28.51
N ALA A 176 0.89 -15.82 28.16
CA ALA A 176 -0.19 -15.33 29.03
C ALA A 176 -1.26 -16.40 29.26
N TRP A 177 -1.64 -17.14 28.22
CA TRP A 177 -2.57 -18.25 28.30
C TRP A 177 -2.00 -19.40 29.13
N ALA A 178 -0.74 -19.77 28.93
CA ALA A 178 -0.05 -20.78 29.73
C ALA A 178 0.01 -20.39 31.22
N LYS A 179 0.29 -19.12 31.53
CA LYS A 179 0.28 -18.60 32.91
C LYS A 179 -1.11 -18.70 33.54
N LYS A 180 -2.16 -18.37 32.79
CA LYS A 180 -3.57 -18.40 33.24
C LYS A 180 -4.11 -19.82 33.40
N ALA A 181 -3.66 -20.75 32.54
CA ALA A 181 -3.99 -22.17 32.62
C ALA A 181 -3.28 -22.86 33.79
N LEU A 182 -2.03 -22.50 34.07
CA LEU A 182 -1.25 -23.04 35.19
C LEU A 182 -1.56 -22.37 36.54
N SER A 183 -2.28 -21.24 36.57
CA SER A 183 -2.66 -20.53 37.80
C SER A 183 -4.06 -20.89 38.32
N LYS A 184 -4.80 -21.80 37.67
CA LYS A 184 -6.04 -22.34 38.23
C LYS A 184 -5.70 -23.54 39.13
N PRO A 185 -6.04 -23.51 40.44
CA PRO A 185 -5.95 -24.69 41.30
C PRO A 185 -6.96 -25.77 40.91
#